data_AF-A0A024TEF9-F1
#
_entry.id   AF-A0A024TEF9-F1
#
_cell.length_a   1.000
_cell.length_b   1.000
_cell.length_c   1.000
_cell.angle_alpha   90.00
_cell.angle_beta   90.00
_cell.angle_gamma   90.00
#
_symmetry.space_group_name_H-M   'P 1'
#
loop_
_entity.id
_entity.type
_entity.pdbx_description
1 polymer ?
#
loop_
_entity_poly.entity_id
_entity_poly.type
_entity_poly.pdbx_seq_one_letter_code
_entity_poly.pdbx_strand_id
1 'polypeptide(L)'
;MASLPNRANRGSRINKLIGEAAEADEAFWSHEVWNDDEDEDYVSEAEEEDIVDSDFDEEEAPDEDIHDGDVERNRRAKTRAPKILHQRPLRSTPRTPTYSCPPAASTPTAPAGPIEPMAVRSSTVQKRFLSQELQQKYTEEARNMHDKVAKVVVRMTQEQLLKEAVLTEVQNTASLNRLERLEEEKRLVDEIMPKAKHTGPMVRYHSALGKPKLITFLHVDDFPAVFKRPKHDTVSR
;
A
#
# COMPACT_ATOMS: atom_id res chain seq x y z
N MET A 1 8.93 15.34 20.11
CA MET A 1 7.76 14.42 20.19
C MET A 1 6.39 15.08 20.46
N ALA A 2 5.73 15.73 19.48
CA ALA A 2 4.57 16.61 19.70
C ALA A 2 3.47 15.86 20.44
N SER A 3 3.02 16.35 21.60
CA SER A 3 1.96 15.69 22.37
C SER A 3 0.64 15.91 21.63
N LEU A 4 0.34 14.94 20.77
CA LEU A 4 -0.92 14.82 20.05
C LEU A 4 -2.06 14.61 21.07
N PRO A 5 -3.28 15.13 20.81
CA PRO A 5 -4.42 14.97 21.71
C PRO A 5 -4.67 13.49 22.01
N ASN A 6 -4.95 13.17 23.27
CA ASN A 6 -5.24 11.80 23.69
C ASN A 6 -6.59 11.37 23.07
N ARG A 7 -6.59 10.30 22.29
CA ARG A 7 -7.79 9.70 21.71
C ARG A 7 -7.87 8.29 22.25
N ALA A 8 -9.02 7.87 22.77
CA ALA A 8 -9.21 6.54 23.35
C ALA A 8 -8.80 5.38 22.42
N ASN A 9 -8.92 5.58 21.10
CA ASN A 9 -8.63 4.56 20.10
C ASN A 9 -7.21 4.64 19.52
N ARG A 10 -6.37 5.61 19.96
CA ARG A 10 -5.01 5.77 19.44
C ARG A 10 -4.10 4.69 20.02
N GLY A 11 -3.43 3.94 19.15
CA GLY A 11 -2.50 2.91 19.57
C GLY A 11 -3.14 1.59 20.02
N SER A 12 -4.47 1.43 19.88
CA SER A 12 -5.18 0.21 20.29
C SER A 12 -4.65 -1.08 19.66
N ARG A 13 -4.01 -1.00 18.48
CA ARG A 13 -3.38 -2.15 17.79
C ARG A 13 -1.85 -2.13 17.79
N ILE A 14 -1.21 -1.11 18.38
CA ILE A 14 0.26 -0.97 18.30
C ILE A 14 0.95 -2.13 19.02
N ASN A 15 0.51 -2.48 20.23
CA ASN A 15 1.11 -3.60 20.97
C ASN A 15 0.94 -4.94 20.24
N LYS A 16 -0.20 -5.12 19.56
CA LYS A 16 -0.46 -6.30 18.74
C LYS A 16 0.44 -6.33 17.51
N LEU A 17 0.57 -5.22 16.79
CA LEU A 17 1.44 -5.12 15.60
C LEU A 17 2.92 -5.27 15.94
N ILE A 18 3.37 -4.73 17.07
CA ILE A 18 4.75 -4.89 17.55
C ILE A 18 5.01 -6.37 17.89
N GLY A 19 4.06 -7.06 18.53
CA GLY A 19 4.18 -8.49 18.82
C GLY A 19 4.19 -9.35 17.54
N GLU A 20 3.27 -9.09 16.60
CA GLU A 20 3.21 -9.82 15.32
C GLU A 20 4.48 -9.60 14.47
N ALA A 21 5.07 -8.40 14.48
CA ALA A 21 6.33 -8.13 13.78
C ALA A 21 7.51 -8.87 14.43
N ALA A 22 7.61 -8.85 15.77
CA ALA A 22 8.67 -9.54 16.48
C ALA A 22 8.60 -11.07 16.30
N GLU A 23 7.40 -11.65 16.33
CA GLU A 23 7.17 -13.08 16.11
C GLU A 23 7.49 -13.49 14.66
N ALA A 24 7.15 -12.66 13.68
CA ALA A 24 7.48 -12.90 12.27
C ALA A 24 9.00 -12.83 12.01
N ASP A 25 9.68 -11.86 12.62
CA ASP A 25 11.14 -11.74 12.54
C ASP A 25 11.81 -12.95 13.21
N GLU A 26 11.37 -13.34 14.41
CA GLU A 26 11.88 -14.53 15.12
C GLU A 26 11.68 -15.80 14.30
N ALA A 27 10.52 -15.99 13.65
CA ALA A 27 10.25 -17.16 12.82
C ALA A 27 11.09 -17.20 11.53
N PHE A 28 11.43 -16.04 10.96
CA PHE A 28 12.30 -15.94 9.79
C PHE A 28 13.76 -16.22 10.15
N TRP A 29 14.25 -15.64 11.25
CA TRP A 29 15.65 -15.79 11.69
C TRP A 29 15.92 -17.11 12.40
N SER A 30 14.94 -17.70 13.08
CA SER A 30 15.06 -19.03 13.70
C SER A 30 14.92 -20.18 12.69
N HIS A 31 15.14 -19.92 11.40
CA HIS A 31 15.13 -20.99 10.41
C HIS A 31 16.39 -21.84 10.60
N GLU A 32 16.22 -23.17 10.51
CA GLU A 32 17.28 -24.17 10.69
C GLU A 32 18.54 -23.88 9.84
N VAL A 33 18.35 -23.30 8.65
CA VAL A 33 19.43 -22.87 7.73
C VAL A 33 20.36 -21.79 8.33
N TRP A 34 19.88 -21.00 9.29
CA TRP A 34 20.65 -19.93 9.93
C TRP A 34 21.10 -20.29 11.36
N ASN A 35 20.73 -21.47 11.87
CA ASN A 35 21.16 -21.92 13.18
C ASN A 35 22.59 -22.48 13.07
N ASP A 36 23.53 -21.78 13.70
CA ASP A 36 24.98 -22.06 13.66
C ASP A 36 25.42 -23.15 14.66
N ASP A 37 24.47 -23.80 15.35
CA ASP A 37 24.75 -24.72 16.46
C ASP A 37 24.95 -26.19 16.02
N GLU A 38 24.61 -26.57 14.78
CA GLU A 38 24.60 -27.97 14.32
C GLU A 38 25.46 -28.29 13.08
N ASP A 39 26.11 -27.29 12.45
CA ASP A 39 26.88 -27.52 11.23
C ASP A 39 28.37 -27.76 11.51
N GLU A 40 28.94 -28.77 10.86
CA GLU A 40 30.39 -29.00 10.84
C GLU A 40 31.08 -27.91 10.01
N ASP A 41 32.24 -27.43 10.46
CA ASP A 41 33.05 -26.47 9.70
C ASP A 41 33.28 -26.98 8.28
N TYR A 42 33.11 -26.09 7.28
CA TYR A 42 33.32 -26.44 5.88
C TYR A 42 34.71 -27.06 5.65
N VAL A 43 34.74 -28.30 5.17
CA VAL A 43 35.96 -28.98 4.73
C VAL A 43 35.99 -28.96 3.20
N SER A 44 37.07 -28.46 2.62
CA SER A 44 37.27 -28.50 1.18
C SER A 44 37.37 -29.95 0.71
N GLU A 45 36.40 -30.40 -0.08
CA GLU A 45 36.51 -31.65 -0.83
C GLU A 45 37.55 -31.48 -1.94
N ALA A 46 38.20 -32.58 -2.33
CA ALA A 46 39.15 -32.53 -3.44
C ALA A 46 38.41 -32.13 -4.72
N GLU A 47 38.85 -31.06 -5.35
CA GLU A 47 38.27 -30.55 -6.60
C GLU A 47 38.31 -31.68 -7.65
N GLU A 48 37.14 -32.08 -8.14
CA GLU A 48 37.03 -33.02 -9.26
C GLU A 48 37.63 -32.36 -10.50
N GLU A 49 38.33 -33.15 -11.34
CA GLU A 49 38.91 -32.66 -12.59
C GLU A 49 37.81 -32.05 -13.47
N ASP A 50 38.04 -30.81 -13.95
CA ASP A 50 37.09 -30.10 -14.80
C ASP A 50 36.98 -30.77 -16.18
N ILE A 51 35.90 -31.51 -16.41
CA ILE A 51 35.63 -32.20 -17.67
C ILE A 51 34.91 -31.22 -18.60
N VAL A 52 35.63 -30.71 -19.59
CA VAL A 52 35.05 -29.91 -20.68
C VAL A 52 34.33 -30.81 -21.68
N ASP A 53 33.23 -30.30 -22.24
CA ASP A 53 32.51 -30.96 -23.32
C ASP A 53 33.40 -31.08 -24.58
N SER A 54 33.13 -32.09 -25.43
CA SER A 54 33.97 -32.36 -26.61
C SER A 54 33.96 -31.23 -27.66
N ASP A 55 32.94 -30.37 -27.63
CA ASP A 55 32.79 -29.20 -28.49
C ASP A 55 33.43 -27.92 -27.91
N PHE A 56 34.09 -27.99 -26.75
CA PHE A 56 34.73 -26.82 -26.13
C PHE A 56 35.84 -26.22 -27.00
N ASP A 57 36.61 -27.07 -27.69
CA ASP A 57 37.67 -26.66 -28.62
C ASP A 57 37.18 -26.57 -30.08
N GLU A 58 35.90 -26.84 -30.36
CA GLU A 58 35.35 -26.65 -31.69
C GLU A 58 35.29 -25.15 -32.00
N GLU A 59 35.85 -24.75 -33.15
CA GLU A 59 35.79 -23.37 -33.62
C GLU A 59 34.32 -23.00 -33.83
N GLU A 60 33.79 -22.16 -32.93
CA GLU A 60 32.47 -21.56 -33.06
C GLU A 60 32.40 -20.90 -34.45
N ALA A 61 31.52 -21.42 -35.31
CA ALA A 61 31.36 -20.90 -36.65
C ALA A 61 31.12 -19.38 -36.54
N PRO A 62 31.77 -18.56 -37.38
CA PRO A 62 31.58 -17.12 -37.31
C PRO A 62 30.08 -16.84 -37.45
N ASP A 63 29.50 -16.26 -36.41
CA ASP A 63 28.11 -15.83 -36.36
C ASP A 63 27.86 -14.83 -37.51
N GLU A 64 27.48 -15.34 -38.68
CA GLU A 64 26.80 -14.55 -39.68
C GLU A 64 25.36 -14.36 -39.20
N ASP A 65 25.15 -13.22 -38.54
CA ASP A 65 23.87 -12.69 -38.06
C ASP A 65 23.28 -13.36 -36.82
N ILE A 66 23.46 -12.72 -35.65
CA ILE A 66 22.42 -12.17 -34.75
C ILE A 66 23.14 -11.72 -33.48
N HIS A 67 23.59 -10.46 -33.47
CA HIS A 67 23.93 -9.78 -32.22
C HIS A 67 22.79 -8.82 -31.90
N ASP A 68 21.69 -9.35 -31.35
CA ASP A 68 20.67 -8.53 -30.69
C ASP A 68 19.94 -9.34 -29.60
N GLY A 69 20.21 -8.97 -28.35
CA GLY A 69 19.22 -8.87 -27.27
C GLY A 69 18.69 -10.15 -26.62
N ASP A 70 19.18 -10.42 -25.40
CA ASP A 70 18.44 -11.04 -24.29
C ASP A 70 17.82 -12.43 -24.52
N VAL A 71 18.67 -13.44 -24.73
CA VAL A 71 18.35 -14.79 -24.23
C VAL A 71 18.74 -14.83 -22.75
N GLU A 72 17.85 -14.32 -21.89
CA GLU A 72 17.95 -14.44 -20.44
C GLU A 72 17.99 -15.94 -20.08
N ARG A 73 19.19 -16.41 -19.79
CA ARG A 73 19.54 -17.81 -19.55
C ARG A 73 18.80 -18.30 -18.31
N ASN A 74 17.63 -18.90 -18.53
CA ASN A 74 16.75 -19.44 -17.50
C ASN A 74 17.34 -20.74 -16.89
N ARG A 75 18.41 -20.62 -16.09
CA ARG A 75 18.94 -21.71 -15.26
C ARG A 75 18.10 -21.84 -13.99
N ARG A 76 17.03 -22.64 -14.08
CA ARG A 76 16.27 -23.13 -12.92
C ARG A 76 17.09 -24.14 -12.13
N ALA A 77 17.71 -23.70 -11.04
CA ALA A 77 18.01 -24.58 -9.91
C ALA A 77 16.75 -24.70 -9.03
N LYS A 78 16.33 -25.94 -8.79
CA LYS A 78 15.09 -26.32 -8.12
C LYS A 78 15.41 -26.62 -6.66
N THR A 79 15.20 -25.67 -5.75
CA THR A 79 15.12 -25.96 -4.30
C THR A 79 13.67 -25.79 -3.86
N ARG A 80 13.05 -26.91 -3.47
CA ARG A 80 11.68 -26.96 -2.96
C ARG A 80 11.72 -26.59 -1.48
N ALA A 81 11.40 -25.34 -1.13
CA ALA A 81 11.12 -24.98 0.25
C ALA A 81 9.85 -25.71 0.76
N PRO A 82 9.82 -26.21 2.01
CA PRO A 82 8.62 -26.85 2.57
C PRO A 82 7.54 -25.80 2.83
N LYS A 83 6.31 -26.11 2.38
CA LYS A 83 5.12 -25.28 2.62
C LYS A 83 4.69 -25.42 4.07
N ILE A 84 5.00 -24.42 4.91
CA ILE A 84 4.43 -24.31 6.25
C ILE A 84 2.94 -23.95 6.10
N LEU A 85 2.10 -24.96 6.31
CA LEU A 85 0.65 -24.86 6.39
C LEU A 85 0.27 -24.03 7.62
N HIS A 86 0.04 -22.73 7.44
CA HIS A 86 -0.53 -21.88 8.48
C HIS A 86 -1.98 -22.30 8.71
N GLN A 87 -2.23 -23.04 9.80
CA GLN A 87 -3.59 -23.30 10.27
C GLN A 87 -4.24 -21.98 10.68
N ARG A 88 -5.35 -21.63 10.02
CA ARG A 88 -6.19 -20.50 10.42
C ARG A 88 -6.70 -20.76 11.84
N PRO A 89 -6.49 -19.87 12.83
CA PRO A 89 -7.09 -20.05 14.13
C PRO A 89 -8.62 -19.99 14.01
N LEU A 90 -9.28 -20.98 14.61
CA LEU A 90 -10.73 -21.07 14.71
C LEU A 90 -11.28 -19.78 15.33
N ARG A 91 -12.31 -19.22 14.70
CA ARG A 91 -13.03 -18.03 15.18
C ARG A 91 -13.53 -18.30 16.61
N SER A 92 -13.00 -17.59 17.59
CA SER A 92 -13.59 -17.54 18.92
C SER A 92 -14.95 -16.83 18.84
N THR A 93 -15.96 -17.44 19.45
CA THR A 93 -17.31 -16.90 19.61
C THR A 93 -17.30 -15.51 20.28
N PRO A 94 -18.30 -14.66 20.02
CA PRO A 94 -18.36 -13.33 20.63
C PRO A 94 -18.57 -13.44 22.14
N ARG A 95 -17.56 -13.02 22.93
CA ARG A 95 -17.70 -12.80 24.37
C ARG A 95 -18.64 -11.61 24.60
N THR A 96 -19.70 -11.84 25.36
CA THR A 96 -20.53 -10.79 25.95
C THR A 96 -19.70 -9.99 26.96
N PRO A 97 -19.82 -8.65 27.01
CA PRO A 97 -19.12 -7.88 28.04
C PRO A 97 -19.88 -7.96 29.36
N THR A 98 -19.40 -8.80 30.28
CA THR A 98 -19.66 -8.66 31.72
C THR A 98 -18.74 -7.57 32.28
N TYR A 99 -19.25 -6.35 32.37
CA TYR A 99 -18.74 -5.35 33.31
C TYR A 99 -19.79 -5.18 34.41
N SER A 100 -19.58 -5.85 35.54
CA SER A 100 -20.22 -5.48 36.81
C SER A 100 -19.40 -4.34 37.43
N CYS A 101 -19.89 -3.12 37.32
CA CYS A 101 -19.46 -1.99 38.15
C CYS A 101 -20.72 -1.47 38.87
N PRO A 102 -20.68 -1.21 40.19
CA PRO A 102 -21.86 -0.84 40.97
C PRO A 102 -22.44 0.51 40.50
N PRO A 103 -23.78 0.68 40.52
CA PRO A 103 -24.42 1.89 40.00
C PRO A 103 -24.18 3.08 40.91
N ALA A 104 -23.37 4.04 40.45
CA ALA A 104 -23.36 5.38 41.01
C ALA A 104 -24.67 6.10 40.61
N ALA A 105 -25.34 6.69 41.60
CA ALA A 105 -26.66 7.29 41.49
C ALA A 105 -26.76 8.32 40.35
N SER A 106 -27.66 8.07 39.40
CA SER A 106 -28.05 8.99 38.35
C SER A 106 -29.03 10.04 38.89
N THR A 107 -28.65 11.31 38.87
CA THR A 107 -29.60 12.43 38.93
C THR A 107 -30.43 12.47 37.63
N PRO A 108 -31.75 12.67 37.67
CA PRO A 108 -32.57 12.68 36.47
C PRO A 108 -32.31 13.96 35.66
N THR A 109 -31.68 13.81 34.50
CA THR A 109 -31.68 14.83 33.44
C THR A 109 -32.99 14.72 32.65
N ALA A 110 -33.65 15.85 32.45
CA ALA A 110 -34.92 15.98 31.72
C ALA A 110 -34.90 15.31 30.34
N PRO A 111 -36.06 14.82 29.83
CA PRO A 111 -36.12 14.12 28.54
C PRO A 111 -35.76 15.09 27.40
N ALA A 112 -34.59 14.88 26.79
CA ALA A 112 -34.28 15.49 25.51
C ALA A 112 -35.27 14.95 24.46
N GLY A 113 -36.02 15.85 23.82
CA GLY A 113 -36.98 15.50 22.77
C GLY A 113 -36.34 14.77 21.58
N PRO A 114 -37.15 14.23 20.65
CA PRO A 114 -36.63 13.52 19.48
C PRO A 114 -35.77 14.47 18.65
N ILE A 115 -34.45 14.23 18.63
CA ILE A 115 -33.55 14.97 17.74
C ILE A 115 -33.73 14.38 16.35
N GLU A 116 -34.44 15.10 15.48
CA GLU A 116 -34.51 14.73 14.08
C GLU A 116 -33.09 14.73 13.48
N PRO A 117 -32.68 13.65 12.79
CA PRO A 117 -31.35 13.60 12.20
C PRO A 117 -31.22 14.70 11.15
N MET A 118 -30.22 15.56 11.31
CA MET A 118 -29.96 16.67 10.38
C MET A 118 -29.88 16.16 8.94
N ALA A 119 -30.67 16.77 8.05
CA ALA A 119 -30.64 16.45 6.63
C ALA A 119 -29.25 16.75 6.05
N VAL A 120 -28.61 15.71 5.52
CA VAL A 120 -27.30 15.81 4.86
C VAL A 120 -27.49 16.51 3.51
N ARG A 121 -26.64 17.50 3.21
CA ARG A 121 -26.62 18.21 1.92
C ARG A 121 -26.50 17.20 0.76
N SER A 122 -27.24 17.44 -0.33
CA SER A 122 -27.27 16.59 -1.53
C SER A 122 -25.87 16.29 -2.09
N SER A 123 -24.96 17.27 -2.07
CA SER A 123 -23.57 17.11 -2.51
C SER A 123 -22.77 16.10 -1.66
N THR A 124 -23.04 16.03 -0.35
CA THR A 124 -22.40 15.06 0.55
C THR A 124 -22.91 13.64 0.29
N VAL A 125 -24.20 13.49 -0.06
CA VAL A 125 -24.79 12.20 -0.45
C VAL A 125 -24.18 11.71 -1.77
N GLN A 126 -24.10 12.59 -2.78
CA GLN A 126 -23.47 12.27 -4.07
C GLN A 126 -21.99 11.89 -3.92
N LYS A 127 -21.22 12.65 -3.13
CA LYS A 127 -19.80 12.34 -2.88
C LYS A 127 -19.62 11.00 -2.15
N ARG A 128 -20.51 10.68 -1.21
CA ARG A 128 -20.51 9.38 -0.51
C ARG A 128 -20.80 8.23 -1.48
N PHE A 129 -21.76 8.41 -2.39
CA PHE A 129 -22.10 7.43 -3.42
C PHE A 129 -20.92 7.18 -4.37
N LEU A 130 -20.35 8.24 -4.94
CA LEU A 130 -19.18 8.13 -5.83
C LEU A 130 -17.97 7.48 -5.13
N SER A 131 -17.72 7.84 -3.87
CA SER A 131 -16.64 7.24 -3.08
C SER A 131 -16.90 5.76 -2.80
N GLN A 132 -18.16 5.38 -2.56
CA GLN A 132 -18.55 3.99 -2.31
C GLN A 132 -18.43 3.14 -3.58
N GLU A 133 -18.88 3.67 -4.72
CA GLU A 133 -18.75 3.02 -6.03
C GLU A 133 -17.29 2.79 -6.41
N LEU A 134 -16.44 3.81 -6.20
CA LEU A 134 -15.00 3.69 -6.43
C LEU A 134 -14.37 2.60 -5.55
N GLN A 135 -14.75 2.57 -4.27
CA GLN A 135 -14.26 1.55 -3.34
C GLN A 135 -14.72 0.14 -3.73
N GLN A 136 -15.96 0.00 -4.20
CA GLN A 136 -16.48 -1.28 -4.74
C GLN A 136 -15.66 -1.74 -5.94
N LYS A 137 -15.41 -0.87 -6.92
CA LYS A 137 -14.58 -1.18 -8.09
C LYS A 137 -13.18 -1.66 -7.70
N TYR A 138 -12.50 -0.95 -6.80
CA TYR A 138 -11.18 -1.39 -6.31
C TYR A 138 -11.23 -2.77 -5.62
N THR A 139 -12.29 -3.06 -4.86
CA THR A 139 -12.44 -4.37 -4.21
C THR A 139 -12.75 -5.49 -5.20
N GLU A 140 -13.51 -5.21 -6.26
CA GLU A 140 -13.83 -6.15 -7.33
C GLU A 140 -12.59 -6.44 -8.19
N GLU A 141 -11.84 -5.41 -8.57
CA GLU A 141 -10.56 -5.54 -9.27
C GLU A 141 -9.55 -6.33 -8.44
N ALA A 142 -9.45 -6.06 -7.14
CA ALA A 142 -8.60 -6.82 -6.23
C ALA A 142 -9.04 -8.30 -6.15
N ARG A 143 -10.33 -8.58 -6.06
CA ARG A 143 -10.85 -9.95 -6.07
C ARG A 143 -10.52 -10.67 -7.38
N ASN A 144 -10.74 -10.03 -8.52
CA ASN A 144 -10.42 -10.58 -9.83
C ASN A 144 -8.91 -10.82 -10.01
N MET A 145 -8.06 -10.00 -9.38
CA MET A 145 -6.59 -10.20 -9.34
C MET A 145 -6.17 -11.36 -8.44
N HIS A 146 -6.95 -11.68 -7.40
CA HIS A 146 -6.69 -12.79 -6.49
C HIS A 146 -7.15 -14.15 -7.05
N ASP A 147 -8.14 -14.15 -7.94
CA ASP A 147 -8.56 -15.33 -8.71
C ASP A 147 -7.58 -15.60 -9.87
N LYS A 148 -6.29 -15.79 -9.53
CA LYS A 148 -5.30 -16.30 -10.47
C LYS A 148 -5.65 -17.75 -10.77
N VAL A 149 -6.46 -17.96 -11.81
CA VAL A 149 -6.72 -19.29 -12.39
C VAL A 149 -5.36 -19.96 -12.58
N ALA A 150 -5.21 -21.19 -12.06
CA ALA A 150 -3.99 -21.96 -12.22
C ALA A 150 -3.62 -21.97 -13.72
N LYS A 151 -2.44 -21.47 -14.07
CA LYS A 151 -1.97 -21.44 -15.46
C LYS A 151 -1.95 -22.88 -15.97
N VAL A 152 -2.96 -23.27 -16.73
CA VAL A 152 -2.98 -24.55 -17.44
C VAL A 152 -1.85 -24.47 -18.45
N VAL A 153 -0.77 -25.22 -18.21
CA VAL A 153 0.36 -25.27 -19.13
C VAL A 153 -0.05 -26.09 -20.34
N VAL A 154 -0.62 -25.42 -21.34
CA VAL A 154 -0.86 -26.01 -22.65
C VAL A 154 0.47 -26.04 -23.39
N ARG A 155 0.95 -27.23 -23.74
CA ARG A 155 2.15 -27.38 -24.57
C ARG A 155 1.77 -27.10 -26.02
N MET A 156 1.98 -25.86 -26.45
CA MET A 156 1.78 -25.44 -27.83
C MET A 156 2.92 -25.93 -28.74
N THR A 157 2.63 -26.16 -30.01
CA THR A 157 3.66 -26.38 -31.03
C THR A 157 4.38 -25.07 -31.35
N GLN A 158 5.57 -25.15 -31.97
CA GLN A 158 6.33 -23.96 -32.37
C GLN A 158 5.52 -23.03 -33.29
N GLU A 159 4.78 -23.57 -34.25
CA GLU A 159 3.89 -22.78 -35.12
C GLU A 159 2.77 -22.07 -34.36
N GLN A 160 2.23 -22.70 -33.31
CA GLN A 160 1.18 -22.11 -32.49
C GLN A 160 1.72 -20.95 -31.66
N LEU A 161 2.93 -21.09 -31.11
CA LEU A 161 3.61 -20.00 -30.39
C LEU A 161 3.85 -18.79 -31.31
N LEU A 162 4.28 -19.02 -32.55
CA LEU A 162 4.49 -17.95 -33.52
C LEU A 162 3.17 -17.23 -33.87
N LYS A 163 2.08 -17.98 -34.04
CA LYS A 163 0.75 -17.39 -34.28
C LYS A 163 0.25 -16.59 -33.09
N GLU A 164 0.43 -17.09 -31.87
CA GLU A 164 0.08 -16.35 -30.65
C GLU A 164 0.93 -15.08 -30.51
N ALA A 165 2.24 -15.16 -30.76
CA ALA A 165 3.13 -14.01 -30.70
C ALA A 165 2.69 -12.87 -31.63
N VAL A 166 2.32 -13.19 -32.88
CA VAL A 166 1.80 -12.19 -33.83
C VAL A 166 0.49 -11.57 -33.33
N LEU A 167 -0.41 -12.35 -32.76
CA LEU A 167 -1.65 -11.83 -32.18
C LEU A 167 -1.36 -10.90 -30.98
N THR A 168 -0.43 -11.30 -30.12
CA THR A 168 0.01 -10.50 -28.97
C THR A 168 0.72 -9.22 -29.40
N GLU A 169 1.51 -9.24 -30.49
CA GLU A 169 2.14 -8.05 -31.06
C GLU A 169 1.10 -7.01 -31.50
N VAL A 170 0.06 -7.45 -32.22
CA VAL A 170 -1.05 -6.57 -32.62
C VAL A 170 -1.79 -6.00 -31.41
N GLN A 171 -1.97 -6.79 -30.34
CA GLN A 171 -2.60 -6.32 -29.11
C GLN A 171 -1.70 -5.33 -28.35
N ASN A 172 -0.41 -5.61 -28.25
CA ASN A 172 0.56 -4.77 -27.57
C ASN A 172 0.70 -3.42 -28.27
N THR A 173 0.84 -3.42 -29.61
CA THR A 173 0.90 -2.19 -30.42
C THR A 173 -0.38 -1.36 -30.29
N ALA A 174 -1.57 -1.99 -30.31
CA ALA A 174 -2.82 -1.28 -30.06
C ALA A 174 -2.90 -0.70 -28.64
N SER A 175 -2.41 -1.42 -27.63
CA SER A 175 -2.38 -0.96 -26.24
C SER A 175 -1.40 0.21 -26.05
N LEU A 176 -0.24 0.16 -26.69
CA LEU A 176 0.78 1.21 -26.67
C LEU A 176 0.23 2.49 -27.27
N ASN A 177 -0.35 2.40 -28.47
CA ASN A 177 -0.98 3.55 -29.14
C ASN A 177 -2.09 4.18 -28.29
N ARG A 178 -2.83 3.39 -27.51
CA ARG A 178 -3.85 3.90 -26.58
C ARG A 178 -3.21 4.68 -25.43
N LEU A 179 -2.11 4.18 -24.88
CA LEU A 179 -1.39 4.82 -23.78
C LEU A 179 -0.78 6.15 -24.25
N GLU A 180 -0.13 6.15 -25.42
CA GLU A 180 0.43 7.36 -26.03
C GLU A 180 -0.63 8.45 -26.22
N ARG A 181 -1.81 8.10 -26.76
CA ARG A 181 -2.93 9.05 -26.88
C ARG A 181 -3.35 9.65 -25.54
N LEU A 182 -3.43 8.83 -24.48
CA LEU A 182 -3.79 9.32 -23.15
C LEU A 182 -2.71 10.24 -22.57
N GLU A 183 -1.43 9.98 -22.85
CA GLU A 183 -0.32 10.84 -22.47
C GLU A 183 -0.33 12.17 -23.24
N GLU A 184 -0.59 12.14 -24.54
CA GLU A 184 -0.77 13.33 -25.36
C GLU A 184 -1.95 14.17 -24.87
N GLU A 185 -3.12 13.56 -24.63
CA GLU A 185 -4.28 14.24 -24.07
C GLU A 185 -3.96 14.88 -22.71
N LYS A 186 -3.28 14.15 -21.82
CA LYS A 186 -2.87 14.68 -20.51
C LYS A 186 -1.88 15.83 -20.66
N ARG A 187 -0.91 15.71 -21.56
CA ARG A 187 0.07 16.77 -21.86
C ARG A 187 -0.63 18.01 -22.41
N LEU A 188 -1.58 17.85 -23.33
CA LEU A 188 -2.38 18.95 -23.88
C LEU A 188 -3.23 19.62 -22.79
N VAL A 189 -3.86 18.84 -21.89
CA VAL A 189 -4.62 19.38 -20.76
C VAL A 189 -3.70 20.17 -19.82
N ASP A 190 -2.52 19.65 -19.50
CA ASP A 190 -1.54 20.32 -18.64
C ASP A 190 -0.96 21.59 -19.32
N GLU A 191 -0.83 21.61 -20.64
CA GLU A 191 -0.37 22.76 -21.44
C GLU A 191 -1.46 23.85 -21.57
N ILE A 192 -2.71 23.46 -21.84
CA ILE A 192 -3.85 24.38 -21.98
C ILE A 192 -4.24 24.96 -20.61
N MET A 193 -4.22 24.14 -19.57
CA MET A 193 -4.67 24.53 -18.23
C MET A 193 -3.60 24.19 -17.19
N PRO A 194 -2.44 24.89 -17.21
CA PRO A 194 -1.43 24.71 -16.20
C PRO A 194 -2.04 25.05 -14.85
N LYS A 195 -1.89 24.14 -13.88
CA LYS A 195 -2.40 24.35 -12.52
C LYS A 195 -1.78 25.63 -11.96
N ALA A 196 -2.60 26.67 -11.83
CA ALA A 196 -2.14 27.94 -11.28
C ALA A 196 -1.55 27.72 -9.88
N LYS A 197 -0.31 28.18 -9.66
CA LYS A 197 0.28 28.20 -8.32
C LYS A 197 -0.61 29.08 -7.45
N HIS A 198 -1.09 28.53 -6.33
CA HIS A 198 -1.92 29.27 -5.39
C HIS A 198 -1.15 30.48 -4.86
N THR A 199 -1.50 31.68 -5.35
CA THR A 199 -0.89 32.98 -5.00
C THR A 199 -1.85 33.77 -4.12
N GLY A 200 -2.48 33.10 -3.16
CA GLY A 200 -3.43 33.70 -2.22
C GLY A 200 -2.90 33.70 -0.79
N PRO A 201 -3.47 34.53 0.11
CA PRO A 201 -3.18 34.46 1.54
C PRO A 201 -3.57 33.07 2.05
N MET A 202 -2.62 32.36 2.65
CA MET A 202 -2.79 30.99 3.10
C MET A 202 -2.52 30.88 4.61
N VAL A 203 -3.48 30.29 5.32
CA VAL A 203 -3.30 29.94 6.74
C VAL A 203 -2.59 28.60 6.81
N ARG A 204 -1.38 28.58 7.35
CA ARG A 204 -0.63 27.34 7.56
C ARG A 204 -0.51 27.04 9.05
N TYR A 205 -0.95 25.85 9.43
CA TYR A 205 -0.79 25.34 10.79
C TYR A 205 0.50 24.54 10.89
N HIS A 206 1.36 24.92 11.83
CA HIS A 206 2.58 24.19 12.14
C HIS A 206 2.51 23.65 13.56
N SER A 207 2.43 22.32 13.69
CA SER A 207 2.61 21.63 14.98
C SER A 207 3.96 20.93 15.01
N ALA A 208 4.86 21.39 15.87
CA ALA A 208 6.10 20.70 16.24
C ALA A 208 6.12 20.46 17.75
N LEU A 209 6.87 19.46 18.24
CA LEU A 209 6.93 19.28 19.70
C LEU A 209 7.61 20.46 20.36
N GLY A 210 7.06 20.91 21.47
CA GLY A 210 7.71 21.89 22.34
C GLY A 210 7.58 23.31 21.80
N LYS A 211 6.99 23.47 20.61
CA LYS A 211 6.58 24.77 20.09
C LYS A 211 5.11 24.98 20.42
N PRO A 212 4.71 26.21 20.80
CA PRO A 212 3.29 26.54 20.93
C PRO A 212 2.58 26.26 19.60
N LYS A 213 1.31 25.89 19.65
CA LYS A 213 0.46 25.69 18.47
C LYS A 213 0.31 27.03 17.75
N LEU A 214 1.23 27.31 16.83
CA LEU A 214 1.35 28.58 16.14
C LEU A 214 0.59 28.51 14.82
N ILE A 215 -0.39 29.39 14.67
CA ILE A 215 -1.05 29.66 13.39
C ILE A 215 -0.34 30.87 12.79
N THR A 216 0.36 30.69 11.67
CA THR A 216 1.02 31.78 10.96
C THR A 216 0.18 32.20 9.75
N PHE A 217 0.00 33.50 9.60
CA PHE A 217 -0.59 34.13 8.43
C PHE A 217 0.57 34.59 7.54
N LEU A 218 0.82 33.90 6.42
CA LEU A 218 1.84 34.26 5.44
C LEU A 218 1.19 35.09 4.33
N HIS A 219 1.85 36.18 3.92
CA HIS A 219 1.38 37.07 2.85
C HIS A 219 0.00 37.70 3.14
N VAL A 220 -0.20 38.20 4.37
CA VAL A 220 -1.42 38.91 4.75
C VAL A 220 -1.07 40.36 5.07
N ASP A 221 -1.68 41.31 4.36
CA ASP A 221 -1.47 42.75 4.54
C ASP A 221 -2.18 43.30 5.79
N ASP A 222 -3.28 42.66 6.21
CA ASP A 222 -4.13 43.12 7.31
C ASP A 222 -4.64 41.99 8.23
N PHE A 223 -4.58 42.22 9.55
CA PHE A 223 -5.05 41.24 10.53
C PHE A 223 -6.59 41.20 10.58
N PRO A 224 -7.23 40.00 10.55
CA PRO A 224 -8.68 39.87 10.52
C PRO A 224 -9.38 40.62 11.67
N ALA A 225 -10.38 41.44 11.35
CA ALA A 225 -11.12 42.27 12.31
C ALA A 225 -11.78 41.47 13.46
N VAL A 226 -12.03 40.16 13.26
CA VAL A 226 -12.56 39.24 14.27
C VAL A 226 -11.71 39.14 15.54
N PHE A 227 -10.42 39.45 15.45
CA PHE A 227 -9.49 39.46 16.59
C PHE A 227 -9.36 40.83 17.26
N LYS A 228 -9.87 41.91 16.64
CA LYS A 228 -9.84 43.28 17.17
C LYS A 228 -11.07 43.55 18.07
N ARG A 229 -11.39 42.64 19.00
CA ARG A 229 -12.52 42.86 19.93
C ARG A 229 -12.08 43.81 21.05
N PRO A 230 -12.85 44.87 21.37
CA PRO A 230 -12.55 45.75 22.49
C PRO A 230 -12.57 44.94 23.80
N LYS A 231 -11.59 45.16 24.66
CA LYS A 231 -11.56 44.56 26.00
C LYS A 231 -12.76 45.10 26.77
N HIS A 232 -13.65 44.21 27.20
CA HIS A 232 -14.75 44.61 28.09
C HIS A 232 -14.15 44.78 29.49
N ASP A 233 -14.15 46.00 30.02
CA ASP A 233 -13.69 46.28 31.38
C ASP A 233 -14.62 45.56 32.37
N THR A 234 -14.08 44.57 33.07
CA THR A 234 -14.78 43.89 34.16
C THR A 234 -14.79 44.81 35.38
N VAL A 235 -15.85 45.62 35.49
CA VAL A 235 -16.14 46.36 36.73
C VAL A 235 -16.58 45.34 37.78
N SER A 236 -15.72 45.09 38.76
CA SER A 236 -16.05 44.34 39.97
C SER A 236 -17.14 45.09 40.77
N ARG A 237 -18.20 44.38 41.16
CA ARG A 237 -19.16 44.83 42.16
C ARG A 237 -19.38 43.72 43.16
#